data_AF-A0A7S0L9E7-F1
#
_entry.id   AF-A0A7S0L9E7-F1
#
_cell.length_a   1.000
_cell.length_b   1.000
_cell.length_c   1.000
_cell.angle_alpha   90.00
_cell.angle_beta   90.00
_cell.angle_gamma   90.00
#
_symmetry.space_group_name_H-M   'P 1'
#
loop_
_entity.id
_entity.type
_entity.pdbx_description
1 polymer ?
#
loop_
_entity_poly.entity_id
_entity_poly.type
_entity_poly.pdbx_seq_one_letter_code
_entity_poly.pdbx_strand_id
1 'polypeptide(L)'
;RRELKLRVRGAAARLSRAARRLARVRIAARNALERQRQQEMEQRFAVRIQAAVRGWHVREQWPAIIGAKEHFDFPRRLEDLAISLPNGSAKLSAKSRAELAFVITTLKRDRQLRVRVIGSIKHTEAPPLALQRAQAVRAFLVSHEVLRRQLRVESQPVESVGGIRSAGASCVHFKVIQGLFLPRAITFREGEGEQLDARTEQMLAKVVSTLAAHPGVGLMLEGHADSSEPHAISLGLRRAQAVQRWLRANGTKVFLATTSAGAACPIAPNSTAQGRRHNRRIELHLRTNG
;
A
#
# COMPACT_ATOMS: atom_id res chain seq x y z
N ARG A 1 -11.03 -22.15 70.54
CA ARG A 1 -9.94 -22.29 69.52
C ARG A 1 -10.40 -22.90 68.18
N ARG A 2 -11.21 -23.96 68.15
CA ARG A 2 -11.73 -24.58 66.90
C ARG A 2 -12.68 -23.68 66.10
N GLU A 3 -13.64 -23.00 66.74
CA GLU A 3 -14.56 -22.07 66.05
C GLU A 3 -13.84 -20.89 65.40
N LEU A 4 -12.86 -20.31 66.08
CA LEU A 4 -12.06 -19.20 65.53
C LEU A 4 -11.35 -19.62 64.23
N LYS A 5 -10.79 -20.84 64.19
CA LYS A 5 -10.17 -21.42 62.97
C LYS A 5 -11.20 -21.61 61.85
N LEU A 6 -12.42 -22.05 62.17
CA LEU A 6 -13.52 -22.19 61.20
C LEU A 6 -13.97 -20.85 60.62
N ARG A 7 -14.12 -19.80 61.46
CA ARG A 7 -14.47 -18.45 61.01
C ARG A 7 -13.39 -17.84 60.13
N VAL A 8 -12.11 -18.00 60.48
CA VAL A 8 -10.97 -17.52 59.67
C VAL A 8 -10.91 -18.25 58.33
N ARG A 9 -11.09 -19.59 58.30
CA ARG A 9 -11.18 -20.36 57.03
C ARG A 9 -12.37 -19.92 56.17
N GLY A 10 -13.53 -19.67 56.79
CA GLY A 10 -14.72 -19.18 56.09
C GLY A 10 -14.57 -17.76 55.53
N ALA A 11 -13.83 -16.89 56.23
CA ALA A 11 -13.47 -15.55 55.75
C ALA A 11 -12.46 -15.61 54.59
N ALA A 12 -11.40 -16.42 54.71
CA ALA A 12 -10.42 -16.64 53.66
C ALA A 12 -11.07 -17.21 52.37
N ALA A 13 -12.00 -18.16 52.50
CA ALA A 13 -12.75 -18.70 51.37
C ALA A 13 -13.68 -17.66 50.71
N ARG A 14 -14.22 -16.70 51.46
CA ARG A 14 -15.01 -15.59 50.92
C ARG A 14 -14.14 -14.59 50.17
N LEU A 15 -13.00 -14.19 50.74
CA LEU A 15 -12.03 -13.31 50.08
C LEU A 15 -11.46 -13.93 48.79
N SER A 16 -11.12 -15.21 48.81
CA SER A 16 -10.66 -15.95 47.63
C SER A 16 -11.71 -16.01 46.50
N ARG A 17 -13.00 -16.14 46.86
CA ARG A 17 -14.11 -16.09 45.88
C ARG A 17 -14.30 -14.69 45.31
N ALA A 18 -14.24 -13.66 46.15
CA ALA A 18 -14.34 -12.26 45.73
C ALA A 18 -13.19 -11.86 44.78
N ALA A 19 -11.96 -12.25 45.09
CA ALA A 19 -10.78 -12.00 44.25
C ALA A 19 -10.91 -12.66 42.86
N ARG A 20 -11.36 -13.91 42.79
CA ARG A 20 -11.63 -14.61 41.53
C ARG A 20 -12.73 -13.93 40.71
N ARG A 21 -13.78 -13.41 41.35
CA ARG A 21 -14.87 -12.69 40.68
C ARG A 21 -14.37 -11.37 40.09
N LEU A 22 -13.58 -10.59 40.83
CA LEU A 22 -12.94 -9.36 40.34
C LEU A 22 -12.00 -9.62 39.16
N ALA A 23 -11.19 -10.69 39.22
CA ALA A 23 -10.31 -11.07 38.11
C ALA A 23 -11.10 -11.38 36.83
N ARG A 24 -12.21 -12.14 36.93
CA ARG A 24 -13.10 -12.43 35.79
C ARG A 24 -13.71 -11.16 35.19
N VAL A 25 -14.18 -10.23 36.04
CA VAL A 25 -14.75 -8.95 35.58
C VAL A 25 -13.71 -8.11 34.84
N ARG A 26 -12.47 -8.03 35.35
CA ARG A 26 -11.36 -7.32 34.68
C ARG A 26 -11.02 -7.90 33.32
N ILE A 27 -10.95 -9.23 33.20
CA ILE A 27 -10.71 -9.92 31.93
C ILE A 27 -11.85 -9.66 30.94
N ALA A 28 -13.10 -9.77 31.38
CA ALA A 28 -14.27 -9.52 30.55
C ALA A 28 -14.31 -8.06 30.03
N ALA A 29 -14.02 -7.08 30.90
CA ALA A 29 -13.97 -5.66 30.52
C ALA A 29 -12.85 -5.38 29.50
N ARG A 30 -11.67 -5.97 29.69
CA ARG A 30 -10.55 -5.87 28.73
C ARG A 30 -10.96 -6.45 27.37
N ASN A 31 -11.55 -7.63 27.36
CA ASN A 31 -12.01 -8.28 26.13
C ASN A 31 -13.10 -7.47 25.43
N ALA A 32 -14.02 -6.84 26.17
CA ALA A 32 -15.06 -5.99 25.60
C ALA A 32 -14.48 -4.73 24.94
N LEU A 33 -13.53 -4.06 25.60
CA LEU A 33 -12.83 -2.89 25.04
C LEU A 33 -12.02 -3.26 23.78
N GLU A 34 -11.37 -4.42 23.78
CA GLU A 34 -10.66 -4.93 22.61
C GLU A 34 -11.61 -5.19 21.43
N ARG A 35 -12.80 -5.75 21.67
CA ARG A 35 -13.84 -5.91 20.63
C ARG A 35 -14.35 -4.58 20.09
N GLN A 36 -14.58 -3.60 20.96
CA GLN A 36 -15.05 -2.27 20.54
C GLN A 36 -14.02 -1.58 19.65
N ARG A 37 -12.75 -1.55 20.06
CA ARG A 37 -11.65 -1.01 19.25
C ARG A 37 -11.53 -1.72 17.90
N GLN A 38 -11.75 -3.03 17.90
CA GLN A 38 -11.74 -3.83 16.69
C GLN A 38 -12.88 -3.43 15.75
N GLN A 39 -14.11 -3.27 16.25
CA GLN A 39 -15.25 -2.79 15.46
C GLN A 39 -15.04 -1.38 14.90
N GLU A 40 -14.52 -0.45 15.70
CA GLU A 40 -14.24 0.92 15.23
C GLU A 40 -13.18 0.94 14.13
N MET A 41 -12.11 0.15 14.27
CA MET A 41 -11.12 -0.01 13.20
C MET A 41 -11.73 -0.63 11.94
N GLU A 42 -12.62 -1.61 12.11
CA GLU A 42 -13.33 -2.26 11.00
C GLU A 42 -14.24 -1.30 10.23
N GLN A 43 -15.00 -0.47 10.94
CA GLN A 43 -15.85 0.55 10.32
C GLN A 43 -15.01 1.58 9.54
N ARG A 44 -13.91 2.07 10.13
CA ARG A 44 -12.98 2.99 9.46
C ARG A 44 -12.36 2.37 8.21
N PHE A 45 -12.03 1.08 8.29
CA PHE A 45 -11.49 0.33 7.16
C PHE A 45 -12.48 0.19 6.01
N ALA A 46 -13.72 -0.22 6.32
CA ALA A 46 -14.78 -0.38 5.34
C ALA A 46 -15.07 0.93 4.59
N VAL A 47 -15.18 2.05 5.32
CA VAL A 47 -15.39 3.38 4.73
C VAL A 47 -14.24 3.77 3.78
N ARG A 48 -12.98 3.48 4.14
CA ARG A 48 -11.83 3.82 3.28
C ARG A 48 -11.75 2.95 2.03
N ILE A 49 -12.07 1.66 2.11
CA ILE A 49 -12.14 0.84 0.89
C ILE A 49 -13.28 1.30 0.01
N GLN A 50 -14.46 1.57 0.58
CA GLN A 50 -15.58 2.13 -0.18
C GLN A 50 -15.22 3.48 -0.81
N ALA A 51 -14.49 4.36 -0.14
CA ALA A 51 -14.03 5.62 -0.72
C ALA A 51 -13.02 5.39 -1.87
N ALA A 52 -12.09 4.45 -1.72
CA ALA A 52 -11.14 4.10 -2.77
C ALA A 52 -11.85 3.52 -4.01
N VAL A 53 -12.85 2.66 -3.80
CA VAL A 53 -13.64 2.06 -4.89
C VAL A 53 -14.70 3.00 -5.47
N ARG A 54 -15.29 3.90 -4.67
CA ARG A 54 -16.14 4.99 -5.19
C ARG A 54 -15.31 5.95 -6.02
N GLY A 55 -14.12 6.33 -5.56
CA GLY A 55 -13.15 7.10 -6.36
C GLY A 55 -12.79 6.42 -7.68
N TRP A 56 -12.93 5.09 -7.77
CA TRP A 56 -12.82 4.33 -9.02
C TRP A 56 -14.08 4.45 -9.90
N HIS A 57 -15.30 4.20 -9.39
CA HIS A 57 -16.55 4.35 -10.15
C HIS A 57 -16.78 5.78 -10.68
N VAL A 58 -16.41 6.74 -9.84
CA VAL A 58 -16.37 8.17 -10.16
C VAL A 58 -15.47 8.38 -11.39
N ARG A 59 -14.25 7.84 -11.45
CA ARG A 59 -13.36 8.03 -12.61
C ARG A 59 -13.94 7.55 -13.96
N GLU A 60 -14.80 6.53 -13.99
CA GLU A 60 -15.39 5.98 -15.24
C GLU A 60 -16.65 6.73 -15.74
N GLN A 61 -17.35 7.49 -14.89
CA GLN A 61 -18.65 8.12 -15.24
C GLN A 61 -18.58 9.66 -15.42
N TRP A 62 -17.39 10.25 -15.41
CA TRP A 62 -17.20 11.69 -15.17
C TRP A 62 -17.42 12.72 -16.29
N PRO A 63 -17.78 12.37 -17.54
CA PRO A 63 -18.24 13.42 -18.45
C PRO A 63 -19.65 13.94 -18.15
N ALA A 64 -20.47 13.26 -17.32
CA ALA A 64 -21.92 13.51 -17.32
C ALA A 64 -22.51 14.18 -16.07
N ILE A 65 -21.86 14.21 -14.90
CA ILE A 65 -22.63 14.41 -13.64
C ILE A 65 -22.34 15.71 -12.85
N ILE A 66 -21.14 16.33 -12.82
CA ILE A 66 -20.95 17.48 -11.90
C ILE A 66 -19.99 18.56 -12.43
N GLY A 67 -20.53 19.74 -12.68
CA GLY A 67 -19.77 20.99 -12.83
C GLY A 67 -19.28 21.52 -11.49
N ALA A 68 -18.16 20.98 -10.97
CA ALA A 68 -17.48 21.51 -9.79
C ALA A 68 -15.97 21.65 -10.07
N LYS A 69 -15.53 22.88 -10.33
CA LYS A 69 -14.20 23.20 -10.88
C LYS A 69 -13.06 23.36 -9.86
N GLU A 70 -13.31 23.41 -8.55
CA GLU A 70 -12.30 24.04 -7.68
C GLU A 70 -11.63 23.15 -6.62
N HIS A 71 -12.14 21.94 -6.35
CA HIS A 71 -11.55 21.10 -5.29
C HIS A 71 -11.13 19.67 -5.69
N PHE A 72 -11.34 19.25 -6.95
CA PHE A 72 -11.08 17.85 -7.37
C PHE A 72 -10.11 17.69 -8.56
N ASP A 73 -9.45 18.77 -8.99
CA ASP A 73 -8.51 18.75 -10.14
C ASP A 73 -7.11 18.21 -9.79
N PHE A 74 -6.81 17.94 -8.52
CA PHE A 74 -5.46 17.59 -8.05
C PHE A 74 -4.91 16.27 -8.60
N PRO A 75 -5.64 15.13 -8.58
CA PRO A 75 -5.14 13.88 -9.15
C PRO A 75 -5.10 13.93 -10.68
N ARG A 76 -6.04 14.65 -11.32
CA ARG A 76 -6.11 14.76 -12.79
C ARG A 76 -4.93 15.54 -13.34
N ARG A 77 -4.69 16.76 -12.84
CA ARG A 77 -3.55 17.57 -13.26
C ARG A 77 -2.21 16.88 -13.04
N LEU A 78 -2.09 16.04 -12.01
CA LEU A 78 -0.90 15.23 -11.77
C LEU A 78 -0.78 14.05 -12.75
N GLU A 79 -1.89 13.36 -13.05
CA GLU A 79 -1.94 12.24 -13.99
C GLU A 79 -1.78 12.70 -15.46
N ASP A 80 -2.22 13.92 -15.78
CA ASP A 80 -2.08 14.56 -17.10
C ASP A 80 -0.69 15.20 -17.30
N LEU A 81 0.11 15.34 -16.24
CA LEU A 81 1.42 15.97 -16.30
C LEU A 81 2.46 15.02 -16.93
N ALA A 82 2.95 15.41 -18.11
CA ALA A 82 4.11 14.79 -18.76
C ALA A 82 5.33 15.71 -18.69
N ILE A 83 6.31 15.35 -17.87
CA ILE A 83 7.59 16.04 -17.77
C ILE A 83 8.43 15.67 -18.98
N SER A 84 8.61 16.60 -19.91
CA SER A 84 9.47 16.37 -21.08
C SER A 84 10.95 16.40 -20.68
N LEU A 85 11.73 15.46 -21.20
CA LEU A 85 13.20 15.47 -21.10
C LEU A 85 13.83 15.53 -22.50
N PRO A 86 15.07 16.03 -22.63
CA PRO A 86 15.76 16.01 -23.92
C PRO A 86 15.92 14.58 -24.45
N ASN A 87 15.85 14.43 -25.78
CA ASN A 87 16.10 13.15 -26.45
C ASN A 87 17.50 12.62 -26.06
N GLY A 88 17.62 11.32 -25.83
CA GLY A 88 18.87 10.67 -25.42
C GLY A 88 19.35 11.04 -24.01
N SER A 89 18.58 11.81 -23.23
CA SER A 89 19.01 12.30 -21.92
C SER A 89 18.01 12.01 -20.80
N ALA A 90 18.56 11.77 -19.60
CA ALA A 90 17.83 11.76 -18.34
C ALA A 90 18.01 13.05 -17.53
N LYS A 91 18.73 14.06 -18.07
CA LYS A 91 18.95 15.34 -17.39
C LYS A 91 17.68 16.19 -17.39
N LEU A 92 17.33 16.73 -16.23
CA LEU A 92 16.18 17.63 -16.08
C LEU A 92 16.52 19.03 -16.60
N SER A 93 15.71 19.55 -17.53
CA SER A 93 15.83 20.92 -18.02
C SER A 93 15.33 21.94 -16.99
N ALA A 94 15.55 23.24 -17.22
CA ALA A 94 14.94 24.28 -16.39
C ALA A 94 13.40 24.22 -16.43
N LYS A 95 12.82 24.00 -17.62
CA LYS A 95 11.38 23.81 -17.81
C LYS A 95 10.85 22.61 -17.02
N SER A 96 11.51 21.45 -17.14
CA SER A 96 11.14 20.22 -16.42
C SER A 96 11.15 20.44 -14.90
N ARG A 97 12.13 21.18 -14.38
CA ARG A 97 12.23 21.50 -12.94
C ARG A 97 11.09 22.43 -12.48
N ALA A 98 10.72 23.42 -13.29
CA ALA A 98 9.60 24.30 -13.00
C ALA A 98 8.26 23.54 -12.96
N GLU A 99 8.04 22.62 -13.91
CA GLU A 99 6.85 21.75 -13.93
C GLU A 99 6.78 20.83 -12.69
N LEU A 100 7.93 20.33 -12.22
CA LEU A 100 8.01 19.49 -11.02
C LEU A 100 7.69 20.24 -9.71
N ALA A 101 7.69 21.57 -9.68
CA ALA A 101 7.34 22.34 -8.49
C ALA A 101 5.89 22.06 -8.02
N PHE A 102 4.97 21.88 -8.97
CA PHE A 102 3.59 21.46 -8.67
C PHE A 102 3.55 20.06 -8.03
N VAL A 103 4.36 19.12 -8.50
CA VAL A 103 4.43 17.76 -7.95
C VAL A 103 4.99 17.78 -6.52
N ILE A 104 6.05 18.58 -6.28
CA ILE A 104 6.67 18.74 -4.96
C ILE A 104 5.66 19.28 -3.96
N THR A 105 5.00 20.39 -4.28
CA THR A 105 4.01 21.03 -3.40
C THR A 105 2.86 20.08 -3.08
N THR A 106 2.36 19.35 -4.09
CA THR A 106 1.29 18.36 -3.95
C THR A 106 1.68 17.23 -3.00
N LEU A 107 2.84 16.59 -3.22
CA LEU A 107 3.27 15.45 -2.40
C LEU A 107 3.71 15.87 -0.98
N LYS A 108 4.20 17.09 -0.79
CA LYS A 108 4.49 17.62 0.54
C LYS A 108 3.22 17.90 1.34
N ARG A 109 2.15 18.37 0.68
CA ARG A 109 0.84 18.64 1.28
C ARG A 109 0.15 17.35 1.72
N ASP A 110 0.09 16.35 0.85
CA ASP A 110 -0.47 15.04 1.19
C ASP A 110 0.64 13.99 1.33
N ARG A 111 1.05 13.76 2.59
CA ARG A 111 2.10 12.79 2.95
C ARG A 111 1.66 11.32 2.78
N GLN A 112 0.38 11.07 2.53
CA GLN A 112 -0.18 9.74 2.22
C GLN A 112 -0.31 9.50 0.71
N LEU A 113 -0.34 10.56 -0.10
CA LEU A 113 -0.38 10.45 -1.56
C LEU A 113 0.89 9.74 -2.05
N ARG A 114 0.68 8.72 -2.88
CA ARG A 114 1.74 7.94 -3.51
C ARG A 114 1.53 7.96 -5.02
N VAL A 115 2.62 7.99 -5.75
CA VAL A 115 2.62 8.04 -7.22
C VAL A 115 3.63 7.08 -7.81
N ARG A 116 3.28 6.54 -8.96
CA ARG A 116 4.21 5.93 -9.91
C ARG A 116 4.81 7.07 -10.73
N VAL A 117 6.14 7.08 -10.82
CA VAL A 117 6.96 7.94 -11.66
C VAL A 117 7.39 7.05 -12.81
N ILE A 118 6.73 7.21 -13.96
CA ILE A 118 6.84 6.28 -15.08
C ILE A 118 7.62 6.96 -16.20
N GLY A 119 8.82 6.46 -16.44
CA GLY A 119 9.66 6.96 -17.52
C GLY A 119 9.34 6.28 -18.84
N SER A 120 9.33 7.08 -19.90
CA SER A 120 9.03 6.65 -21.26
C SER A 120 10.14 7.08 -22.22
N ILE A 121 10.23 6.36 -23.32
CA ILE A 121 11.22 6.62 -24.37
C ILE A 121 10.56 6.57 -25.74
N LYS A 122 11.17 7.27 -26.69
CA LYS A 122 10.94 7.02 -28.11
C LYS A 122 11.55 5.68 -28.49
N HIS A 123 11.02 5.06 -29.53
CA HIS A 123 11.57 3.83 -30.10
C HIS A 123 13.00 3.97 -30.64
N THR A 124 13.49 5.21 -30.84
CA THR A 124 14.85 5.54 -31.28
C THR A 124 15.84 5.62 -30.12
N GLU A 125 15.39 5.50 -28.87
CA GLU A 125 16.23 5.67 -27.68
C GLU A 125 16.53 4.33 -27.01
N ALA A 126 17.64 4.26 -26.27
CA ALA A 126 18.04 3.05 -25.59
C ALA A 126 17.04 2.67 -24.47
N PRO A 127 16.58 1.40 -24.38
CA PRO A 127 15.62 0.94 -23.36
C PRO A 127 15.93 1.35 -21.91
N PRO A 128 17.19 1.31 -21.42
CA PRO A 128 17.50 1.70 -20.05
C PRO A 128 17.18 3.16 -19.72
N LEU A 129 17.10 4.04 -20.73
CA LEU A 129 16.88 5.46 -20.55
C LEU A 129 15.52 5.77 -19.91
N ALA A 130 14.51 4.95 -20.18
CA ALA A 130 13.18 5.09 -19.56
C ALA A 130 13.29 5.06 -18.03
N LEU A 131 13.95 4.03 -17.50
CA LEU A 131 14.14 3.89 -16.06
C LEU A 131 15.04 4.99 -15.49
N GLN A 132 16.12 5.35 -16.19
CA GLN A 132 17.03 6.42 -15.77
C GLN A 132 16.31 7.77 -15.63
N ARG A 133 15.40 8.10 -16.56
CA ARG A 133 14.58 9.33 -16.48
C ARG A 133 13.70 9.36 -15.25
N ALA A 134 12.97 8.27 -15.01
CA ALA A 134 12.12 8.15 -13.83
C ALA A 134 12.93 8.22 -12.53
N GLN A 135 14.13 7.62 -12.51
CA GLN A 135 15.06 7.72 -11.38
C GLN A 135 15.57 9.16 -11.17
N ALA A 136 15.88 9.89 -12.24
CA ALA A 136 16.32 11.28 -12.17
C ALA A 136 15.22 12.19 -11.60
N VAL A 137 13.97 12.02 -12.07
CA VAL A 137 12.81 12.71 -11.50
C VAL A 137 12.62 12.36 -10.03
N ARG A 138 12.67 11.07 -9.65
CA ARG A 138 12.59 10.67 -8.24
C ARG A 138 13.68 11.33 -7.41
N ALA A 139 14.94 11.30 -7.86
CA ALA A 139 16.07 11.87 -7.13
C ALA A 139 15.86 13.37 -6.88
N PHE A 140 15.38 14.10 -7.89
CA PHE A 140 15.03 15.50 -7.77
C PHE A 140 13.89 15.74 -6.77
N LEU A 141 12.80 14.98 -6.84
CA LEU A 141 11.70 15.11 -5.88
C LEU A 141 12.18 14.84 -4.44
N VAL A 142 13.01 13.80 -4.24
CA VAL A 142 13.58 13.45 -2.94
C VAL A 142 14.53 14.54 -2.42
N SER A 143 15.33 15.17 -3.28
CA SER A 143 16.19 16.28 -2.87
C SER A 143 15.40 17.53 -2.44
N HIS A 144 14.11 17.59 -2.79
CA HIS A 144 13.16 18.63 -2.38
C HIS A 144 12.19 18.12 -1.29
N GLU A 145 12.65 17.19 -0.46
CA GLU A 145 11.97 16.68 0.74
C GLU A 145 10.67 15.88 0.48
N VAL A 146 10.42 15.48 -0.76
CA VAL A 146 9.39 14.47 -1.04
C VAL A 146 9.85 13.13 -0.51
N LEU A 147 8.95 12.43 0.20
CA LEU A 147 9.33 11.21 0.89
C LEU A 147 9.51 10.08 -0.10
N ARG A 148 10.61 9.32 0.00
CA ARG A 148 10.88 8.16 -0.86
C ARG A 148 9.71 7.17 -0.92
N ARG A 149 8.98 6.96 0.18
CA ARG A 149 7.79 6.08 0.25
C ARG A 149 6.64 6.53 -0.67
N GLN A 150 6.60 7.80 -1.06
CA GLN A 150 5.58 8.37 -1.95
C GLN A 150 5.88 8.08 -3.43
N LEU A 151 7.10 7.69 -3.78
CA LEU A 151 7.56 7.62 -5.16
C LEU A 151 7.93 6.18 -5.53
N ARG A 152 7.14 5.57 -6.41
CA ARG A 152 7.52 4.32 -7.10
C ARG A 152 8.09 4.67 -8.46
N VAL A 153 9.18 4.03 -8.85
CA VAL A 153 9.86 4.30 -10.11
C VAL A 153 9.64 3.10 -11.01
N GLU A 154 9.14 3.38 -12.21
CA GLU A 154 8.85 2.38 -13.21
C GLU A 154 9.26 2.88 -14.60
N SER A 155 9.43 1.96 -15.54
CA SER A 155 9.60 2.28 -16.95
C SER A 155 8.41 1.72 -17.71
N GLN A 156 7.86 2.50 -18.64
CA GLN A 156 6.86 1.97 -19.55
C GLN A 156 7.52 0.93 -20.47
N PRO A 157 6.93 -0.27 -20.63
CA PRO A 157 7.42 -1.23 -21.59
C PRO A 157 7.32 -0.64 -23.00
N VAL A 158 8.33 -0.89 -23.82
CA VAL A 158 8.29 -0.54 -25.25
C VAL A 158 7.40 -1.57 -25.94
N GLU A 159 6.10 -1.31 -26.00
CA GLU A 159 5.19 -2.21 -26.70
C GLU A 159 5.42 -2.10 -28.22
N SER A 160 5.70 -3.25 -28.83
CA SER A 160 5.65 -3.43 -30.29
C SER A 160 4.33 -4.10 -30.62
N VAL A 161 3.25 -3.32 -30.74
CA VAL A 161 1.96 -3.85 -31.20
C VAL A 161 1.98 -3.92 -32.72
N GLY A 162 1.93 -5.13 -33.29
CA GLY A 162 1.69 -5.36 -34.73
C GLY A 162 2.70 -4.72 -35.69
N GLY A 163 3.98 -4.57 -35.29
CA GLY A 163 5.01 -3.96 -36.14
C GLY A 163 4.96 -2.43 -36.23
N ILE A 164 3.95 -1.78 -35.64
CA ILE A 164 3.87 -0.33 -35.53
C ILE A 164 4.50 0.07 -34.19
N ARG A 165 5.70 0.65 -34.25
CA ARG A 165 6.35 1.24 -33.08
C ARG A 165 5.63 2.55 -32.77
N SER A 166 4.88 2.62 -31.67
CA SER A 166 4.28 3.89 -31.25
C SER A 166 5.37 4.96 -31.10
N ALA A 167 5.09 6.18 -31.54
CA ALA A 167 5.96 7.33 -31.32
C ALA A 167 5.89 7.73 -29.83
N GLY A 168 6.35 6.85 -28.94
CA GLY A 168 6.40 7.10 -27.50
C GLY A 168 7.13 8.42 -27.22
N ALA A 169 6.65 9.21 -26.27
CA ALA A 169 7.29 10.48 -25.92
C ALA A 169 8.49 10.26 -24.97
N SER A 170 9.52 11.09 -25.13
CA SER A 170 10.68 11.16 -24.23
C SER A 170 10.33 11.92 -22.96
N CYS A 171 9.49 11.32 -22.11
CA CYS A 171 8.92 12.00 -20.95
C CYS A 171 8.86 11.12 -19.70
N VAL A 172 8.51 11.75 -18.58
CA VAL A 172 8.10 11.09 -17.34
C VAL A 172 6.70 11.55 -17.01
N HIS A 173 5.78 10.60 -16.82
CA HIS A 173 4.42 10.90 -16.36
C HIS A 173 4.19 10.31 -14.97
N PHE A 174 3.14 10.79 -14.30
CA PHE A 174 2.77 10.32 -12.97
C PHE A 174 1.46 9.55 -13.01
N LYS A 175 1.34 8.52 -12.19
CA LYS A 175 0.05 7.87 -11.92
C LYS A 175 -0.17 7.76 -10.43
N VAL A 176 -1.32 8.17 -9.93
CA VAL A 176 -1.63 8.01 -8.51
C VAL A 176 -1.73 6.53 -8.18
N ILE A 177 -1.06 6.12 -7.11
CA ILE A 177 -1.18 4.77 -6.55
C ILE A 177 -2.38 4.78 -5.60
N GLN A 178 -3.48 4.17 -6.05
CA GLN A 178 -4.61 3.91 -5.17
C GLN A 178 -4.29 2.70 -4.27
N GLY A 179 -3.63 2.96 -3.15
CA GLY A 179 -3.34 1.95 -2.14
C GLY A 179 -4.57 1.60 -1.31
N LEU A 180 -4.83 0.31 -1.10
CA LEU A 180 -5.78 -0.17 -0.11
C LEU A 180 -5.08 -0.14 1.27
N PHE A 181 -5.44 0.82 2.12
CA PHE A 181 -4.85 0.91 3.46
C PHE A 181 -5.53 -0.10 4.38
N LEU A 182 -4.81 -1.18 4.68
CA LEU A 182 -5.24 -2.18 5.65
C LEU A 182 -5.11 -1.64 7.08
N PRO A 183 -5.95 -2.06 8.04
CA PRO A 183 -5.88 -1.61 9.44
C PRO A 183 -4.53 -1.94 10.11
N ARG A 184 -3.87 -2.97 9.59
CA ARG A 184 -2.52 -3.40 9.97
C ARG A 184 -1.80 -3.85 8.71
N ALA A 185 -0.50 -3.60 8.64
CA ALA A 185 0.33 -4.11 7.55
C ALA A 185 0.35 -5.65 7.56
N ILE A 186 0.27 -6.25 6.37
CA ILE A 186 0.61 -7.65 6.17
C ILE A 186 2.13 -7.73 6.24
N THR A 187 2.67 -8.33 7.31
CA THR A 187 4.11 -8.39 7.56
C THR A 187 4.59 -9.81 7.78
N PHE A 188 5.83 -10.10 7.42
CA PHE A 188 6.46 -11.41 7.54
C PHE A 188 7.58 -11.39 8.59
N ARG A 189 7.82 -12.52 9.27
CA ARG A 189 9.05 -12.65 10.06
C ARG A 189 10.26 -12.77 9.13
N GLU A 190 11.44 -12.66 9.71
CA GLU A 190 12.69 -12.85 8.99
C GLU A 190 12.77 -14.30 8.47
N GLY A 191 13.18 -14.47 7.21
CA GLY A 191 13.23 -15.77 6.54
C GLY A 191 11.86 -16.34 6.11
N GLU A 192 10.74 -15.84 6.64
CA GLU A 192 9.40 -16.23 6.19
C GLU A 192 9.07 -15.58 4.84
N GLY A 193 8.71 -16.42 3.87
CA GLY A 193 8.32 -15.99 2.52
C GLY A 193 6.85 -16.22 2.20
N GLU A 194 6.18 -17.13 2.91
CA GLU A 194 4.88 -17.64 2.46
C GLU A 194 3.85 -17.85 3.59
N GLN A 195 4.29 -17.86 4.83
CA GLN A 195 3.44 -18.11 5.98
C GLN A 195 2.59 -16.86 6.31
N LEU A 196 1.27 -17.04 6.36
CA LEU A 196 0.33 -16.02 6.79
C LEU A 196 -0.17 -16.38 8.20
N ASP A 197 -0.10 -15.44 9.13
CA ASP A 197 -0.66 -15.65 10.47
C ASP A 197 -2.19 -15.53 10.46
N ALA A 198 -2.87 -16.17 11.41
CA ALA A 198 -4.35 -16.18 11.49
C ALA A 198 -4.96 -14.76 11.51
N ARG A 199 -4.24 -13.77 12.06
CA ARG A 199 -4.69 -12.37 12.07
C ARG A 199 -4.65 -11.75 10.67
N THR A 200 -3.67 -12.13 9.85
CA THR A 200 -3.56 -11.74 8.45
C THR A 200 -4.68 -12.37 7.64
N GLU A 201 -4.97 -13.65 7.85
CA GLU A 201 -6.06 -14.36 7.17
C GLU A 201 -7.43 -13.72 7.45
N GLN A 202 -7.73 -13.39 8.71
CA GLN A 202 -8.96 -12.68 9.10
C GLN A 202 -9.09 -11.31 8.40
N MET A 203 -7.97 -10.64 8.15
CA MET A 203 -7.97 -9.37 7.43
C MET A 203 -8.18 -9.57 5.93
N LEU A 204 -7.51 -10.56 5.34
CA LEU A 204 -7.67 -10.89 3.93
C LEU A 204 -9.09 -11.35 3.63
N ALA A 205 -9.77 -12.04 4.56
CA ALA A 205 -11.20 -12.39 4.42
C ALA A 205 -12.09 -11.15 4.20
N LYS A 206 -11.75 -10.01 4.79
CA LYS A 206 -12.47 -8.73 4.57
C LYS A 206 -12.12 -8.10 3.23
N VAL A 207 -10.90 -8.29 2.77
CA VAL A 207 -10.51 -7.90 1.41
C VAL A 207 -11.34 -8.69 0.40
N VAL A 208 -11.47 -10.01 0.59
CA VAL A 208 -12.31 -10.89 -0.24
C VAL A 208 -13.75 -10.38 -0.31
N SER A 209 -14.39 -10.16 0.85
CA SER A 209 -15.80 -9.72 0.88
C SER A 209 -16.00 -8.37 0.19
N THR A 210 -15.02 -7.48 0.30
CA THR A 210 -15.10 -6.17 -0.35
C THR A 210 -14.87 -6.24 -1.85
N LEU A 211 -13.95 -7.07 -2.33
CA LEU A 211 -13.72 -7.28 -3.76
C LEU A 211 -14.93 -7.97 -4.43
N ALA A 212 -15.61 -8.86 -3.72
CA ALA A 212 -16.84 -9.49 -4.21
C ALA A 212 -17.94 -8.46 -4.50
N ALA A 213 -18.00 -7.37 -3.72
CA ALA A 213 -18.93 -6.27 -3.96
C ALA A 213 -18.53 -5.34 -5.12
N HIS A 214 -17.32 -5.50 -5.69
CA HIS A 214 -16.77 -4.61 -6.71
C HIS A 214 -15.99 -5.38 -7.80
N PRO A 215 -16.69 -6.16 -8.65
CA PRO A 215 -16.07 -7.11 -9.57
C PRO A 215 -15.20 -6.47 -10.67
N GLY A 216 -15.38 -5.16 -10.96
CA GLY A 216 -14.59 -4.43 -11.96
C GLY A 216 -13.20 -4.00 -11.48
N VAL A 217 -12.88 -4.20 -10.20
CA VAL A 217 -11.62 -3.71 -9.61
C VAL A 217 -10.57 -4.83 -9.58
N GLY A 218 -9.39 -4.59 -10.17
CA GLY A 218 -8.24 -5.48 -9.99
C GLY A 218 -7.41 -5.11 -8.76
N LEU A 219 -6.56 -6.04 -8.29
CA LEU A 219 -5.54 -5.76 -7.28
C LEU A 219 -4.13 -6.08 -7.78
N MET A 220 -3.20 -5.23 -7.39
CA MET A 220 -1.77 -5.45 -7.44
C MET A 220 -1.24 -5.71 -6.03
N LEU A 221 -0.61 -6.86 -5.83
CA LEU A 221 0.04 -7.24 -4.59
C LEU A 221 1.54 -6.97 -4.72
N GLU A 222 2.05 -6.00 -3.99
CA GLU A 222 3.47 -5.63 -4.03
C GLU A 222 4.24 -6.18 -2.82
N GLY A 223 5.21 -7.02 -3.15
CA GLY A 223 6.21 -7.62 -2.28
C GLY A 223 7.30 -6.67 -1.81
N HIS A 224 7.58 -6.67 -0.50
CA HIS A 224 8.75 -6.01 0.04
C HIS A 224 9.59 -6.93 0.94
N ALA A 225 10.88 -6.62 0.96
CA ALA A 225 11.87 -7.24 1.82
C ALA A 225 12.64 -6.16 2.58
N ASP A 226 13.29 -6.54 3.67
CA ASP A 226 14.25 -5.65 4.32
C ASP A 226 15.63 -5.74 3.65
N SER A 227 16.58 -4.88 4.06
CA SER A 227 17.90 -4.84 3.45
C SER A 227 18.85 -5.97 3.86
N SER A 228 18.51 -6.76 4.88
CA SER A 228 19.30 -7.93 5.29
C SER A 228 18.91 -9.21 4.55
N GLU A 229 17.75 -9.22 3.89
CA GLU A 229 17.25 -10.41 3.22
C GLU A 229 17.90 -10.63 1.84
N PRO A 230 18.58 -11.77 1.64
CA PRO A 230 19.15 -12.09 0.34
C PRO A 230 18.05 -12.33 -0.69
N HIS A 231 18.35 -12.06 -1.96
CA HIS A 231 17.39 -12.17 -3.07
C HIS A 231 16.07 -11.44 -2.79
N ALA A 232 16.15 -10.25 -2.20
CA ALA A 232 15.02 -9.41 -1.78
C ALA A 232 13.88 -9.31 -2.80
N ILE A 233 14.19 -9.22 -4.11
CA ILE A 233 13.18 -9.23 -5.19
C ILE A 233 12.40 -10.55 -5.19
N SER A 234 13.09 -11.69 -5.25
CA SER A 234 12.47 -13.02 -5.26
C SER A 234 11.67 -13.27 -3.98
N LEU A 235 12.19 -12.87 -2.82
CA LEU A 235 11.50 -13.04 -1.54
C LEU A 235 10.21 -12.19 -1.46
N GLY A 236 10.27 -10.92 -1.87
CA GLY A 236 9.07 -10.08 -1.94
C GLY A 236 8.03 -10.68 -2.89
N LEU A 237 8.45 -11.25 -4.03
CA LEU A 237 7.54 -11.87 -4.98
C LEU A 237 6.85 -13.10 -4.38
N ARG A 238 7.60 -13.97 -3.69
CA ARG A 238 7.02 -15.12 -2.98
C ARG A 238 5.96 -14.70 -1.95
N ARG A 239 6.22 -13.64 -1.19
CA ARG A 239 5.26 -13.05 -0.24
C ARG A 239 3.99 -12.58 -0.93
N ALA A 240 4.13 -11.90 -2.06
CA ALA A 240 2.98 -11.41 -2.83
C ALA A 240 2.16 -12.58 -3.40
N GLN A 241 2.84 -13.61 -3.91
CA GLN A 241 2.21 -14.83 -4.40
C GLN A 241 1.52 -15.63 -3.29
N ALA A 242 2.06 -15.66 -2.07
CA ALA A 242 1.41 -16.32 -0.94
C ALA A 242 0.07 -15.66 -0.61
N VAL A 243 0.02 -14.32 -0.55
CA VAL A 243 -1.22 -13.57 -0.39
C VAL A 243 -2.16 -13.79 -1.58
N GLN A 244 -1.64 -13.82 -2.81
CA GLN A 244 -2.44 -14.08 -4.01
C GLN A 244 -3.10 -15.46 -3.98
N ARG A 245 -2.34 -16.50 -3.64
CA ARG A 245 -2.85 -17.88 -3.51
C ARG A 245 -3.94 -17.95 -2.46
N TRP A 246 -3.72 -17.33 -1.30
CA TRP A 246 -4.71 -17.27 -0.23
C TRP A 246 -6.00 -16.58 -0.69
N LEU A 247 -5.90 -15.42 -1.36
CA LEU A 247 -7.06 -14.68 -1.88
C LEU A 247 -7.86 -15.49 -2.91
N ARG A 248 -7.16 -16.18 -3.83
CA ARG A 248 -7.81 -17.06 -4.83
C ARG A 248 -8.51 -18.25 -4.18
N ALA A 249 -7.84 -18.92 -3.25
CA ALA A 249 -8.41 -20.06 -2.52
C ALA A 249 -9.67 -19.68 -1.73
N ASN A 250 -9.76 -18.42 -1.29
CA ASN A 250 -10.91 -17.88 -0.56
C ASN A 250 -11.95 -17.18 -1.47
N GLY A 251 -11.95 -17.47 -2.78
CA GLY A 251 -13.04 -17.06 -3.68
C GLY A 251 -12.90 -15.67 -4.31
N THR A 252 -11.72 -15.05 -4.25
CA THR A 252 -11.48 -13.80 -5.00
C THR A 252 -11.48 -14.07 -6.50
N LYS A 253 -12.45 -13.50 -7.22
CA LYS A 253 -12.61 -13.64 -8.67
C LYS A 253 -12.02 -12.49 -9.49
N VAL A 254 -11.69 -11.37 -8.83
CA VAL A 254 -11.12 -10.22 -9.53
C VAL A 254 -9.71 -10.50 -10.03
N PHE A 255 -9.24 -9.70 -10.99
CA PHE A 255 -7.87 -9.80 -11.47
C PHE A 255 -6.87 -9.52 -10.33
N LEU A 256 -5.94 -10.45 -10.11
CA LEU A 256 -4.85 -10.29 -9.14
C LEU A 256 -3.51 -10.37 -9.86
N ALA A 257 -2.68 -9.34 -9.75
CA ALA A 257 -1.28 -9.37 -10.15
C ALA A 257 -0.35 -9.28 -8.93
N THR A 258 0.89 -9.74 -9.12
CA THR A 258 1.95 -9.70 -8.11
C THR A 258 3.18 -9.00 -8.68
N THR A 259 3.88 -8.25 -7.85
CA THR A 259 5.22 -7.70 -8.14
C THR A 259 6.05 -7.68 -6.87
N SER A 260 7.32 -7.31 -6.99
CA SER A 260 8.21 -7.12 -5.87
C SER A 260 9.07 -5.88 -6.07
N ALA A 261 9.07 -5.01 -5.07
CA ALA A 261 10.02 -3.92 -4.95
C ALA A 261 11.26 -4.32 -4.14
N GLY A 262 11.31 -5.55 -3.60
CA GLY A 262 12.36 -6.02 -2.71
C GLY A 262 12.68 -5.01 -1.61
N ALA A 263 13.96 -4.69 -1.45
CA ALA A 263 14.44 -3.72 -0.46
C ALA A 263 14.49 -2.27 -0.95
N ALA A 264 14.07 -1.99 -2.19
CA ALA A 264 14.25 -0.67 -2.82
C ALA A 264 13.32 0.43 -2.24
N CYS A 265 12.31 0.03 -1.48
CA CYS A 265 11.25 0.92 -0.99
C CYS A 265 10.99 0.73 0.53
N PRO A 266 11.97 1.02 1.41
CA PRO A 266 11.78 0.93 2.85
C PRO A 266 10.83 2.03 3.34
N ILE A 267 9.95 1.67 4.26
CA ILE A 267 9.04 2.59 4.95
C ILE A 267 9.49 2.91 6.39
N ALA A 268 10.46 2.15 6.89
CA ALA A 268 11.08 2.34 8.19
C ALA A 268 12.61 2.11 8.11
N PRO A 269 13.40 2.59 9.09
CA PRO A 269 14.85 2.39 9.09
C PRO A 269 15.23 0.91 9.19
N ASN A 270 16.07 0.42 8.26
CA ASN A 270 16.58 -0.97 8.30
C ASN A 270 17.60 -1.22 9.43
N SER A 271 18.09 -0.17 10.09
CA SER A 271 19.02 -0.29 11.23
C SER A 271 18.37 -0.92 12.46
N THR A 272 17.04 -0.87 12.59
CA THR A 272 16.32 -1.40 13.75
C THR A 272 15.55 -2.68 13.40
N ALA A 273 15.46 -3.62 14.35
CA ALA A 273 14.69 -4.85 14.15
C ALA A 273 13.20 -4.58 13.86
N GLN A 274 12.62 -3.57 14.54
CA GLN A 274 11.26 -3.12 14.28
C GLN A 274 11.10 -2.56 12.87
N GLY A 275 12.03 -1.71 12.41
CA GLY A 275 11.98 -1.13 11.08
C GLY A 275 12.15 -2.18 9.97
N ARG A 276 13.06 -3.16 10.16
CA ARG A 276 13.16 -4.31 9.24
C ARG A 276 11.85 -5.08 9.15
N ARG A 277 11.19 -5.37 10.28
CA ARG A 277 9.87 -6.02 10.30
C ARG A 277 8.80 -5.22 9.55
N HIS A 278 8.83 -3.89 9.63
CA HIS A 278 7.91 -3.04 8.85
C HIS A 278 8.25 -3.05 7.36
N ASN A 279 9.51 -3.24 6.98
CA ASN A 279 9.92 -3.31 5.58
C ASN A 279 9.58 -4.66 4.93
N ARG A 280 9.54 -5.76 5.69
CA ARG A 280 9.04 -7.08 5.27
C ARG A 280 7.52 -7.12 5.19
N ARG A 281 6.94 -6.57 4.12
CA ARG A 281 5.48 -6.36 4.04
C ARG A 281 4.89 -6.65 2.66
N ILE A 282 3.56 -6.71 2.63
CA ILE A 282 2.76 -6.61 1.41
C ILE A 282 1.94 -5.33 1.40
N GLU A 283 1.95 -4.66 0.26
CA GLU A 283 1.06 -3.57 -0.07
C GLU A 283 0.05 -4.02 -1.13
N LEU A 284 -1.19 -3.58 -1.00
CA LEU A 284 -2.24 -3.86 -1.97
C LEU A 284 -2.60 -2.55 -2.67
N HIS A 285 -2.61 -2.57 -3.99
CA HIS A 285 -2.99 -1.43 -4.81
C HIS A 285 -4.17 -1.81 -5.68
N LEU A 286 -5.13 -0.91 -5.82
CA LEU A 286 -6.16 -1.05 -6.84
C LEU A 286 -5.50 -0.94 -8.21
N ARG A 287 -5.83 -1.87 -9.08
CA ARG A 287 -5.40 -1.90 -10.48
C ARG A 287 -6.62 -1.62 -11.34
N THR A 288 -6.56 -0.56 -12.14
CA THR A 288 -7.50 -0.35 -13.23
C THR A 288 -7.20 -1.39 -14.30
N ASN A 289 -8.22 -2.12 -14.75
CA ASN A 289 -8.13 -2.72 -16.08
C ASN A 289 -8.17 -1.52 -17.05
N GLY A 290 -7.12 -1.40 -17.88
CA GLY A 290 -7.09 -0.40 -18.94
C GLY A 290 -8.07 -0.75 -20.03
#